data_AF-A0A371MPD5-F1
#
_entry.id   AF-A0A371MPD5-F1
#
_cell.length_a   1.000
_cell.length_b   1.000
_cell.length_c   1.000
_cell.angle_alpha   90.00
_cell.angle_beta   90.00
_cell.angle_gamma   90.00
#
_symmetry.space_group_name_H-M   'P 1'
#
loop_
_entity.id
_entity.type
_entity.pdbx_description
1 polymer ?
#
loop_
_entity_poly.entity_id
_entity_poly.type
_entity_poly.pdbx_seq_one_letter_code
_entity_poly.pdbx_strand_id
1 'polypeptide(L)'
;MSDPEQIVKLLVSALIVAALIPAFMGISGPSGEVSFEPTLGNHTVDKTTREIPGSVNVEATTGNALYFDGSASVSSNAGSNMTNGSWTVCTLAQLDESADANATYSAFAHDNASVLIDYDHGKWAAYYDNGSADARATIDAPSPKDGLTPVCARYDESSEELVVSRDGQVSSPDVLDASPNTRNATFAWVGTLDEVRIIGEDVNNSTLTAYANDPVQPLSVNHLGRMMFDEGSGSTSTVYYDDGDANLYRTSWTGGVEGPNLKRGVDYQLFGDPFTVKVLSGSYLEGAPVVWVSWGSGLPLDIMDILGLLMALLLVVAFGNKIMEAM
;
A
#
# COMPACT_ATOMS: atom_id res chain seq x y z
N MET A 1 -13.07 10.78 61.80
CA MET A 1 -11.65 10.52 61.51
C MET A 1 -11.64 9.62 60.30
N SER A 2 -11.12 10.10 59.17
CA SER A 2 -10.91 9.27 57.99
C SER A 2 -9.92 8.16 58.33
N ASP A 3 -10.23 6.94 57.93
CA ASP A 3 -9.36 5.78 58.11
C ASP A 3 -8.00 6.05 57.43
N PRO A 4 -6.85 5.92 58.13
CA PRO A 4 -5.53 6.08 57.52
C PRO A 4 -5.35 5.23 56.25
N GLU A 5 -6.02 4.08 56.15
CA GLU A 5 -6.01 3.24 54.94
C GLU A 5 -6.64 3.94 53.72
N GLN A 6 -7.70 4.73 53.94
CA GLN A 6 -8.33 5.53 52.87
C GLN A 6 -7.45 6.71 52.46
N ILE A 7 -6.68 7.29 53.37
CA ILE A 7 -5.77 8.41 53.07
C ILE A 7 -4.61 7.93 52.19
N VAL A 8 -4.04 6.75 52.48
CA VAL A 8 -2.94 6.18 51.68
C VAL A 8 -3.43 5.76 50.29
N LYS A 9 -4.60 5.09 50.19
CA LYS A 9 -5.19 4.75 48.89
C LYS A 9 -5.46 6.01 48.05
N LEU A 10 -5.99 7.07 48.66
CA LEU A 10 -6.24 8.34 47.98
C LEU A 10 -4.93 9.00 47.48
N LEU A 11 -3.87 8.98 48.28
CA LEU A 11 -2.56 9.54 47.91
C LEU A 11 -1.90 8.76 46.77
N VAL A 12 -1.93 7.42 46.80
CA VAL A 12 -1.41 6.58 45.72
C VAL A 12 -2.23 6.77 44.45
N SER A 13 -3.55 6.76 44.53
CA SER A 13 -4.41 7.02 43.37
C SER A 13 -4.19 8.43 42.80
N ALA A 14 -4.01 9.45 43.65
CA ALA A 14 -3.71 10.81 43.21
C ALA A 14 -2.33 10.92 42.54
N LEU A 15 -1.32 10.18 43.02
CA LEU A 15 0.01 10.15 42.41
C LEU A 15 0.00 9.43 41.05
N ILE A 16 -0.76 8.34 40.95
CA ILE A 16 -0.99 7.60 39.69
C ILE A 16 -1.69 8.49 38.68
N VAL A 17 -2.78 9.15 39.10
CA VAL A 17 -3.53 10.08 38.25
C VAL A 17 -2.65 11.28 37.87
N ALA A 18 -1.85 11.83 38.78
CA ALA A 18 -0.92 12.93 38.47
C ALA A 18 0.24 12.54 37.55
N ALA A 19 0.69 11.28 37.57
CA ALA A 19 1.73 10.76 36.66
C ALA A 19 1.15 10.39 35.28
N LEU A 20 -0.10 9.93 35.24
CA LEU A 20 -0.83 9.62 34.00
C LEU A 20 -1.41 10.88 33.35
N ILE A 21 -1.67 11.96 34.12
CA ILE A 21 -2.18 13.22 33.60
C ILE A 21 -1.27 13.77 32.48
N PRO A 22 0.06 13.90 32.60
CA PRO A 22 0.89 14.37 31.49
C PRO A 22 0.86 13.43 30.26
N ALA A 23 0.71 12.13 30.48
CA ALA A 23 0.59 11.13 29.40
C ALA A 23 -0.78 11.15 28.70
N PHE A 24 -1.85 11.55 29.40
CA PHE A 24 -3.23 11.62 28.88
C PHE A 24 -3.72 13.04 28.54
N MET A 25 -3.19 14.08 29.19
CA MET A 25 -3.55 15.48 28.96
C MET A 25 -2.85 16.09 27.76
N GLY A 26 -2.01 15.34 27.05
CA GLY A 26 -1.42 15.80 25.81
C GLY A 26 -0.64 17.09 26.01
N ILE A 27 0.68 16.99 26.07
CA ILE A 27 1.43 18.01 25.33
C ILE A 27 1.10 17.72 23.87
N SER A 28 -0.06 18.22 23.43
CA SER A 28 -0.54 18.18 22.06
C SER A 28 0.38 19.11 21.30
N GLY A 29 1.55 18.60 20.95
CA GLY A 29 2.35 19.18 19.90
C GLY A 29 1.49 19.25 18.63
N PRO A 30 1.85 20.13 17.69
CA PRO A 30 1.23 20.09 16.36
C PRO A 30 1.31 18.65 15.85
N SER A 31 0.17 18.10 15.47
CA SER A 31 0.06 16.81 14.80
C SER A 31 -0.60 17.05 13.45
N GLY A 32 -0.30 16.17 12.52
CA GLY A 32 -0.85 16.27 11.19
C GLY A 32 -0.36 15.16 10.29
N GLU A 33 -0.93 15.15 9.11
CA GLU A 33 -0.60 14.26 8.02
C GLU A 33 -0.64 15.08 6.73
N VAL A 34 0.34 14.85 5.87
CA VAL A 34 0.40 15.43 4.54
C VAL A 34 0.98 14.40 3.58
N SER A 35 0.53 14.46 2.34
CA SER A 35 1.19 13.80 1.23
C SER A 35 1.65 14.81 0.18
N PHE A 36 2.74 14.50 -0.51
CA PHE A 36 3.25 15.33 -1.60
C PHE A 36 4.01 14.48 -2.62
N GLU A 37 4.05 14.96 -3.88
CA GLU A 37 4.91 14.37 -4.91
C GLU A 37 6.38 14.68 -4.60
N PRO A 38 7.27 13.67 -4.55
CA PRO A 38 8.67 13.90 -4.25
C PRO A 38 9.36 14.62 -5.41
N THR A 39 9.70 15.87 -5.21
CA THR A 39 10.69 16.58 -6.02
C THR A 39 11.99 16.76 -5.24
N LEU A 40 13.12 16.81 -5.94
CA LEU A 40 14.40 17.12 -5.29
C LEU A 40 14.35 18.51 -4.66
N GLY A 41 14.53 18.57 -3.35
CA GLY A 41 14.48 19.83 -2.60
C GLY A 41 13.71 19.71 -1.29
N ASN A 42 13.45 20.86 -0.67
CA ASN A 42 12.73 20.95 0.59
C ASN A 42 11.23 21.07 0.31
N HIS A 43 10.45 20.17 0.90
CA HIS A 43 8.99 20.21 0.93
C HIS A 43 8.53 20.73 2.28
N THR A 44 7.75 21.81 2.28
CA THR A 44 7.19 22.33 3.53
C THR A 44 6.02 21.46 3.96
N VAL A 45 6.17 20.76 5.07
CA VAL A 45 5.14 19.90 5.66
C VAL A 45 4.17 20.73 6.49
N ASP A 46 4.70 21.58 7.36
CA ASP A 46 3.90 22.49 8.18
C ASP A 46 4.62 23.83 8.39
N LYS A 47 3.97 24.91 7.92
CA LYS A 47 4.47 26.29 8.00
C LYS A 47 4.46 26.86 9.42
N THR A 48 3.65 26.29 10.31
CA THR A 48 3.47 26.77 11.69
C THR A 48 4.45 26.12 12.65
N THR A 49 4.86 24.89 12.36
CA THR A 49 5.81 24.14 13.15
C THR A 49 7.24 24.62 12.87
N ARG A 50 7.95 25.08 13.91
CA ARG A 50 9.32 25.62 13.81
C ARG A 50 10.41 24.67 14.27
N GLU A 51 10.07 23.61 14.97
CA GLU A 51 11.01 22.57 15.41
C GLU A 51 10.64 21.24 14.75
N ILE A 52 11.59 20.33 14.62
CA ILE A 52 11.27 18.98 14.11
C ILE A 52 10.39 18.29 15.18
N PRO A 53 9.19 17.80 14.83
CA PRO A 53 8.35 17.08 15.78
C PRO A 53 9.07 15.89 16.40
N GLY A 54 8.74 15.57 17.65
CA GLY A 54 9.36 14.44 18.37
C GLY A 54 9.07 13.07 17.75
N SER A 55 7.96 12.94 17.01
CA SER A 55 7.60 11.78 16.21
C SER A 55 7.26 12.24 14.79
N VAL A 56 8.01 11.73 13.81
CA VAL A 56 7.79 11.94 12.38
C VAL A 56 7.91 10.59 11.71
N ASN A 57 6.88 10.22 10.96
CA ASN A 57 6.88 9.07 10.08
C ASN A 57 6.94 9.56 8.63
N VAL A 58 7.77 8.92 7.80
CA VAL A 58 7.91 9.22 6.37
C VAL A 58 7.85 7.90 5.63
N GLU A 59 6.89 7.76 4.73
CA GLU A 59 6.59 6.52 4.02
C GLU A 59 6.34 6.79 2.54
N ALA A 60 6.61 5.80 1.69
CA ALA A 60 6.33 5.87 0.25
C ALA A 60 4.99 5.23 -0.14
N THR A 61 4.39 4.51 0.80
CA THR A 61 3.08 3.86 0.73
C THR A 61 2.58 3.73 2.16
N THR A 62 1.27 3.71 2.34
CA THR A 62 0.62 3.49 3.64
C THR A 62 0.38 2.00 3.93
N GLY A 63 0.69 1.12 2.97
CA GLY A 63 0.44 -0.31 3.08
C GLY A 63 -1.04 -0.66 3.07
N ASN A 64 -1.88 0.14 2.40
CA ASN A 64 -3.29 -0.14 2.23
C ASN A 64 -3.54 -0.82 0.87
N ALA A 65 -4.67 -1.51 0.77
CA ALA A 65 -5.17 -2.14 -0.45
C ALA A 65 -6.70 -2.10 -0.46
N LEU A 66 -7.31 -2.62 -1.54
CA LEU A 66 -8.75 -2.74 -1.67
C LEU A 66 -9.20 -4.20 -1.65
N TYR A 67 -10.23 -4.48 -0.85
CA TYR A 67 -10.98 -5.73 -0.86
C TYR A 67 -12.24 -5.60 -1.72
N PHE A 68 -12.52 -6.64 -2.50
CA PHE A 68 -13.60 -6.76 -3.47
C PHE A 68 -14.51 -7.95 -3.10
N ASP A 69 -15.82 -7.70 -3.07
CA ASP A 69 -16.84 -8.70 -2.66
C ASP A 69 -17.44 -9.50 -3.84
N GLY A 70 -16.87 -9.43 -5.05
CA GLY A 70 -17.44 -10.01 -6.27
C GLY A 70 -18.50 -9.16 -6.97
N SER A 71 -18.83 -8.00 -6.40
CA SER A 71 -19.68 -6.98 -7.04
C SER A 71 -19.12 -5.57 -6.95
N ALA A 72 -17.98 -5.44 -6.28
CA ALA A 72 -17.17 -4.24 -6.22
C ALA A 72 -16.41 -4.00 -7.53
N SER A 73 -16.06 -2.75 -7.80
CA SER A 73 -15.27 -2.38 -8.97
C SER A 73 -14.50 -1.08 -8.73
N VAL A 74 -13.38 -0.95 -9.42
CA VAL A 74 -12.63 0.31 -9.56
C VAL A 74 -12.64 0.71 -11.02
N SER A 75 -12.91 1.98 -11.31
CA SER A 75 -12.93 2.50 -12.69
C SER A 75 -12.14 3.79 -12.79
N SER A 76 -11.29 3.88 -13.80
CA SER A 76 -10.49 5.07 -14.12
C SER A 76 -10.39 5.25 -15.64
N ASN A 77 -10.11 6.47 -16.09
CA ASN A 77 -9.76 6.77 -17.48
C ASN A 77 -8.25 6.65 -17.75
N ALA A 78 -7.48 6.23 -16.74
CA ALA A 78 -6.04 6.13 -16.81
C ALA A 78 -5.55 5.23 -17.94
N GLY A 79 -4.45 5.60 -18.59
CA GLY A 79 -3.83 4.77 -19.62
C GLY A 79 -4.68 4.64 -20.89
N SER A 80 -5.46 5.67 -21.22
CA SER A 80 -6.32 5.71 -22.42
C SER A 80 -5.61 5.45 -23.76
N ASN A 81 -4.28 5.53 -23.80
CA ASN A 81 -3.43 5.27 -24.95
C ASN A 81 -2.66 3.94 -24.87
N MET A 82 -2.94 3.07 -23.89
CA MET A 82 -2.19 1.83 -23.65
C MET A 82 -2.15 0.89 -24.85
N THR A 83 -3.19 0.88 -25.70
CA THR A 83 -3.27 0.02 -26.89
C THR A 83 -2.56 0.59 -28.12
N ASN A 84 -1.93 1.77 -28.01
CA ASN A 84 -1.15 2.39 -29.09
C ASN A 84 0.34 2.06 -28.96
N GLY A 85 0.69 0.77 -29.12
CA GLY A 85 2.08 0.28 -29.10
C GLY A 85 2.34 -0.78 -28.04
N SER A 86 3.61 -0.95 -27.65
CA SER A 86 4.00 -1.82 -26.55
C SER A 86 3.44 -1.31 -25.21
N TRP A 87 3.07 -2.23 -24.32
CA TRP A 87 2.55 -1.88 -23.00
C TRP A 87 2.86 -2.96 -21.96
N THR A 88 2.86 -2.53 -20.69
CA THR A 88 2.92 -3.42 -19.52
C THR A 88 1.88 -2.96 -18.50
N VAL A 89 1.11 -3.91 -17.95
CA VAL A 89 0.25 -3.68 -16.79
C VAL A 89 0.66 -4.62 -15.68
N CYS A 90 0.77 -4.10 -14.46
CA CYS A 90 1.09 -4.89 -13.26
C CYS A 90 0.10 -4.60 -12.14
N THR A 91 -0.20 -5.61 -11.33
CA THR A 91 -0.99 -5.49 -10.11
C THR A 91 -0.61 -6.57 -9.11
N LEU A 92 -0.99 -6.39 -7.85
CA LEU A 92 -0.94 -7.43 -6.84
C LEU A 92 -2.34 -7.94 -6.56
N ALA A 93 -2.49 -9.27 -6.54
CA ALA A 93 -3.78 -9.89 -6.40
C ALA A 93 -3.75 -11.05 -5.41
N GLN A 94 -4.74 -11.06 -4.51
CA GLN A 94 -5.03 -12.18 -3.63
C GLN A 94 -6.50 -12.55 -3.79
N LEU A 95 -6.77 -13.79 -4.11
CA LEU A 95 -8.13 -14.33 -4.19
C LEU A 95 -8.61 -14.67 -2.78
N ASP A 96 -9.85 -14.34 -2.44
CA ASP A 96 -10.42 -14.64 -1.14
C ASP A 96 -10.47 -16.17 -0.89
N GLU A 97 -10.30 -16.59 0.37
CA GLU A 97 -10.32 -18.00 0.75
C GLU A 97 -11.65 -18.68 0.34
N SER A 98 -12.76 -17.95 0.38
CA SER A 98 -14.09 -18.45 0.04
C SER A 98 -14.39 -18.50 -1.46
N ALA A 99 -13.59 -17.84 -2.29
CA ALA A 99 -13.78 -17.85 -3.74
C ALA A 99 -13.49 -19.24 -4.33
N ASP A 100 -14.26 -19.64 -5.34
CA ASP A 100 -14.02 -20.88 -6.07
C ASP A 100 -12.78 -20.72 -6.97
N ALA A 101 -11.67 -21.37 -6.62
CA ALA A 101 -10.42 -21.30 -7.38
C ALA A 101 -10.51 -21.96 -8.77
N ASN A 102 -11.61 -22.67 -9.07
CA ASN A 102 -11.91 -23.21 -10.40
C ASN A 102 -12.81 -22.29 -11.21
N ALA A 103 -13.04 -21.05 -10.81
CA ALA A 103 -13.70 -20.06 -11.64
C ALA A 103 -12.67 -19.08 -12.24
N THR A 104 -13.09 -18.33 -13.25
CA THR A 104 -12.28 -17.27 -13.87
C THR A 104 -12.65 -15.92 -13.24
N TYR A 105 -11.66 -15.16 -12.75
CA TYR A 105 -11.86 -13.83 -12.16
C TYR A 105 -10.96 -12.79 -12.82
N SER A 106 -11.50 -11.58 -13.06
CA SER A 106 -10.73 -10.50 -13.66
C SER A 106 -10.12 -9.61 -12.60
N ALA A 107 -8.79 -9.49 -12.61
CA ALA A 107 -8.05 -8.54 -11.77
C ALA A 107 -7.90 -7.18 -12.45
N PHE A 108 -7.85 -7.17 -13.80
CA PHE A 108 -7.73 -5.95 -14.59
C PHE A 108 -8.43 -6.11 -15.94
N ALA A 109 -9.11 -5.04 -16.38
CA ALA A 109 -9.69 -4.95 -17.70
C ALA A 109 -9.57 -3.52 -18.26
N HIS A 110 -9.19 -3.40 -19.54
CA HIS A 110 -9.12 -2.14 -20.27
C HIS A 110 -9.85 -2.25 -21.63
N ASP A 111 -10.40 -1.12 -22.09
CA ASP A 111 -11.12 -0.96 -23.36
C ASP A 111 -12.06 -2.12 -23.71
N ASN A 112 -13.13 -2.28 -22.93
CA ASN A 112 -14.09 -3.39 -23.09
C ASN A 112 -13.44 -4.78 -23.12
N ALA A 113 -12.36 -4.96 -22.34
CA ALA A 113 -11.60 -6.19 -22.23
C ALA A 113 -10.77 -6.55 -23.49
N SER A 114 -10.35 -5.55 -24.27
CA SER A 114 -9.25 -5.69 -25.23
C SER A 114 -7.92 -5.97 -24.55
N VAL A 115 -7.72 -5.55 -23.29
CA VAL A 115 -6.64 -6.03 -22.43
C VAL A 115 -7.19 -6.57 -21.13
N LEU A 116 -6.73 -7.75 -20.72
CA LEU A 116 -7.16 -8.40 -19.48
C LEU A 116 -6.01 -9.07 -18.74
N ILE A 117 -6.16 -9.12 -17.43
CA ILE A 117 -5.44 -10.03 -16.54
C ILE A 117 -6.47 -10.80 -15.73
N ASP A 118 -6.53 -12.11 -15.95
CA ASP A 118 -7.48 -13.01 -15.29
C ASP A 118 -6.73 -14.10 -14.51
N TYR A 119 -7.30 -14.50 -13.37
CA TYR A 119 -6.99 -15.79 -12.75
C TYR A 119 -7.99 -16.81 -13.29
N ASP A 120 -7.49 -17.90 -13.90
CA ASP A 120 -8.27 -18.88 -14.66
C ASP A 120 -7.87 -20.32 -14.31
N HIS A 121 -8.65 -20.98 -13.45
CA HIS A 121 -8.50 -22.41 -13.12
C HIS A 121 -7.06 -22.86 -12.78
N GLY A 122 -6.39 -22.18 -11.85
CA GLY A 122 -5.01 -22.51 -11.49
C GLY A 122 -3.96 -21.92 -12.44
N LYS A 123 -4.31 -20.89 -13.20
CA LYS A 123 -3.39 -20.15 -14.07
C LYS A 123 -3.62 -18.66 -13.95
N TRP A 124 -2.58 -17.88 -14.18
CA TRP A 124 -2.75 -16.49 -14.59
C TRP A 124 -2.78 -16.42 -16.12
N ALA A 125 -3.68 -15.63 -16.67
CA ALA A 125 -3.84 -15.41 -18.09
C ALA A 125 -3.81 -13.91 -18.41
N ALA A 126 -3.07 -13.56 -19.45
CA ALA A 126 -3.18 -12.27 -20.10
C ALA A 126 -3.91 -12.45 -21.43
N TYR A 127 -4.78 -11.52 -21.79
CA TYR A 127 -5.43 -11.48 -23.10
C TYR A 127 -5.21 -10.12 -23.74
N TYR A 128 -4.95 -10.12 -25.04
CA TYR A 128 -4.88 -8.92 -25.86
C TYR A 128 -5.65 -9.11 -27.16
N ASP A 129 -6.52 -8.16 -27.50
CA ASP A 129 -7.27 -8.10 -28.77
C ASP A 129 -7.19 -6.68 -29.36
N ASN A 130 -6.66 -6.58 -30.57
CA ASN A 130 -6.55 -5.31 -31.31
C ASN A 130 -7.71 -5.06 -32.28
N GLY A 131 -8.74 -5.90 -32.25
CA GLY A 131 -9.93 -5.90 -33.11
C GLY A 131 -9.77 -6.71 -34.41
N SER A 132 -8.56 -7.19 -34.72
CA SER A 132 -8.27 -7.99 -35.92
C SER A 132 -7.54 -9.31 -35.64
N ALA A 133 -6.83 -9.36 -34.52
CA ALA A 133 -6.04 -10.48 -34.04
C ALA A 133 -6.04 -10.46 -32.51
N ASP A 134 -5.90 -11.64 -31.91
CA ASP A 134 -5.79 -11.77 -30.46
C ASP A 134 -4.65 -12.71 -30.04
N ALA A 135 -4.25 -12.58 -28.77
CA ALA A 135 -3.21 -13.39 -28.14
C ALA A 135 -3.65 -13.73 -26.71
N ARG A 136 -3.23 -14.90 -26.22
CA ARG A 136 -3.50 -15.38 -24.87
C ARG A 136 -2.30 -16.09 -24.25
N ALA A 137 -1.52 -15.34 -23.48
CA ALA A 137 -0.44 -15.90 -22.67
C ALA A 137 -0.97 -16.49 -21.36
N THR A 138 -0.43 -17.64 -20.94
CA THR A 138 -0.77 -18.25 -19.64
C THR A 138 0.46 -18.73 -18.88
N ILE A 139 0.39 -18.70 -17.55
CA ILE A 139 1.36 -19.30 -16.66
C ILE A 139 0.63 -20.07 -15.56
N ASP A 140 1.05 -21.31 -15.32
CA ASP A 140 0.49 -22.12 -14.24
C ASP A 140 0.74 -21.44 -12.89
N ALA A 141 -0.22 -21.50 -11.98
CA ALA A 141 -0.14 -20.82 -10.69
C ALA A 141 -0.83 -21.64 -9.59
N PRO A 142 -0.23 -21.76 -8.40
CA PRO A 142 -1.02 -22.13 -7.23
C PRO A 142 -2.14 -21.09 -7.03
N SER A 143 -3.22 -21.48 -6.36
CA SER A 143 -4.30 -20.53 -6.07
C SER A 143 -3.74 -19.33 -5.29
N PRO A 144 -4.00 -18.08 -5.70
CA PRO A 144 -3.42 -16.90 -5.08
C PRO A 144 -4.16 -16.55 -3.77
N LYS A 145 -4.41 -17.56 -2.92
CA LYS A 145 -5.11 -17.42 -1.63
C LYS A 145 -4.14 -17.11 -0.49
N ASP A 146 -2.89 -17.57 -0.60
CA ASP A 146 -1.88 -17.50 0.46
C ASP A 146 -1.11 -16.17 0.51
N GLY A 147 -1.66 -15.11 -0.09
CA GLY A 147 -1.09 -13.76 -0.06
C GLY A 147 -1.21 -13.03 -1.40
N LEU A 148 -0.79 -11.77 -1.41
CA LEU A 148 -0.71 -10.95 -2.61
C LEU A 148 0.33 -11.51 -3.57
N THR A 149 -0.12 -11.84 -4.77
CA THR A 149 0.72 -12.33 -5.87
C THR A 149 0.96 -11.19 -6.85
N PRO A 150 2.22 -10.78 -7.12
CA PRO A 150 2.53 -9.85 -8.19
C PRO A 150 2.29 -10.50 -9.55
N VAL A 151 1.45 -9.87 -10.36
CA VAL A 151 1.10 -10.33 -11.71
C VAL A 151 1.26 -9.20 -12.69
N CYS A 152 1.87 -9.47 -13.85
CA CYS A 152 1.94 -8.51 -14.93
C CYS A 152 1.57 -9.14 -16.27
N ALA A 153 0.95 -8.36 -17.15
CA ALA A 153 0.84 -8.64 -18.57
C ALA A 153 1.72 -7.67 -19.34
N ARG A 154 2.40 -8.15 -20.38
CA ARG A 154 3.24 -7.32 -21.25
C ARG A 154 3.02 -7.70 -22.71
N TYR A 155 2.82 -6.71 -23.55
CA TYR A 155 2.77 -6.84 -25.00
C TYR A 155 3.91 -6.04 -25.63
N ASP A 156 4.61 -6.65 -26.59
CA ASP A 156 5.64 -6.01 -27.41
C ASP A 156 5.12 -5.88 -28.86
N GLU A 157 4.94 -4.64 -29.33
CA GLU A 157 4.46 -4.35 -30.68
C GLU A 157 5.44 -4.82 -31.76
N SER A 158 6.74 -4.84 -31.48
CA SER A 158 7.77 -5.14 -32.48
C SER A 158 7.85 -6.62 -32.81
N SER A 159 7.57 -7.48 -31.83
CA SER A 159 7.55 -8.94 -31.97
C SER A 159 6.13 -9.52 -32.02
N GLU A 160 5.11 -8.69 -31.74
CA GLU A 160 3.71 -9.10 -31.57
C GLU A 160 3.52 -10.14 -30.44
N GLU A 161 4.45 -10.22 -29.50
CA GLU A 161 4.44 -11.19 -28.40
C GLU A 161 3.72 -10.64 -27.16
N LEU A 162 2.77 -11.43 -26.65
CA LEU A 162 2.12 -11.26 -25.35
C LEU A 162 2.74 -12.25 -24.35
N VAL A 163 3.06 -11.75 -23.15
CA VAL A 163 3.46 -12.59 -22.02
C VAL A 163 2.66 -12.23 -20.77
N VAL A 164 2.54 -13.20 -19.86
CA VAL A 164 2.10 -12.98 -18.49
C VAL A 164 3.20 -13.40 -17.54
N SER A 165 3.41 -12.64 -16.47
CA SER A 165 4.36 -12.97 -15.41
C SER A 165 3.68 -13.09 -14.06
N ARG A 166 4.14 -14.03 -13.25
CA ARG A 166 3.69 -14.27 -11.87
C ARG A 166 4.92 -14.45 -10.98
N ASP A 167 5.03 -13.70 -9.89
CA ASP A 167 6.19 -13.76 -8.97
C ASP A 167 7.53 -13.65 -9.72
N GLY A 168 7.58 -12.82 -10.76
CA GLY A 168 8.76 -12.62 -11.61
C GLY A 168 9.05 -13.75 -12.60
N GLN A 169 8.32 -14.86 -12.56
CA GLN A 169 8.37 -15.90 -13.58
C GLN A 169 7.55 -15.47 -14.79
N VAL A 170 8.14 -15.46 -15.98
CA VAL A 170 7.49 -15.06 -17.23
C VAL A 170 7.07 -16.30 -18.00
N SER A 171 5.86 -16.29 -18.58
CA SER A 171 5.35 -17.35 -19.44
C SER A 171 6.18 -17.50 -20.73
N SER A 172 5.93 -18.57 -21.48
CA SER A 172 6.25 -18.54 -22.91
C SER A 172 5.40 -17.46 -23.59
N PRO A 173 5.95 -16.75 -24.59
CA PRO A 173 5.18 -15.78 -25.35
C PRO A 173 4.10 -16.48 -26.17
N ASP A 174 2.97 -15.80 -26.32
CA ASP A 174 1.98 -16.08 -27.34
C ASP A 174 1.96 -14.94 -28.35
N VAL A 175 1.74 -15.24 -29.62
CA VAL A 175 1.86 -14.25 -30.71
C VAL A 175 0.48 -13.78 -31.12
N LEU A 176 0.34 -12.48 -31.38
CA LEU A 176 -0.89 -11.90 -31.89
C LEU A 176 -1.20 -12.46 -33.28
N ASP A 177 -2.31 -13.19 -33.40
CA ASP A 177 -2.71 -13.74 -34.69
C ASP A 177 -4.25 -13.75 -34.91
N ALA A 178 -4.67 -13.99 -36.15
CA ALA A 178 -6.08 -13.90 -36.54
C ALA A 178 -6.95 -15.11 -36.06
N SER A 179 -6.36 -16.06 -35.34
CA SER A 179 -7.04 -17.22 -34.79
C SER A 179 -7.63 -16.85 -33.45
N PRO A 180 -8.96 -16.74 -33.34
CA PRO A 180 -9.57 -16.21 -32.12
C PRO A 180 -9.29 -17.13 -30.93
N ASN A 181 -8.77 -16.55 -29.88
CA ASN A 181 -8.59 -17.17 -28.59
C ASN A 181 -9.94 -17.21 -27.86
N THR A 182 -10.31 -18.40 -27.37
CA THR A 182 -11.56 -18.54 -26.59
C THR A 182 -11.37 -17.95 -25.21
N ARG A 183 -12.25 -17.00 -24.84
CA ARG A 183 -12.32 -16.44 -23.50
C ARG A 183 -13.35 -17.19 -22.67
N ASN A 184 -12.97 -17.52 -21.44
CA ASN A 184 -13.92 -18.03 -20.45
C ASN A 184 -14.83 -16.88 -19.97
N ALA A 185 -16.02 -17.25 -19.46
CA ALA A 185 -16.86 -16.28 -18.77
C ALA A 185 -16.17 -15.89 -17.46
N THR A 186 -15.92 -14.60 -17.28
CA THR A 186 -15.16 -14.07 -16.15
C THR A 186 -16.08 -13.42 -15.13
N PHE A 187 -15.89 -13.72 -13.85
CA PHE A 187 -16.52 -13.04 -12.72
C PHE A 187 -15.71 -11.80 -12.31
N ALA A 188 -16.35 -10.86 -11.62
CA ALA A 188 -15.62 -9.77 -10.96
C ALA A 188 -14.74 -10.32 -9.84
N TRP A 189 -13.63 -9.63 -9.55
CA TRP A 189 -12.68 -10.04 -8.53
C TRP A 189 -13.34 -10.25 -7.15
N VAL A 190 -12.93 -11.31 -6.45
CA VAL A 190 -13.30 -11.60 -5.07
C VAL A 190 -12.03 -11.77 -4.24
N GLY A 191 -11.69 -10.80 -3.42
CA GLY A 191 -10.44 -10.79 -2.65
C GLY A 191 -9.77 -9.43 -2.67
N THR A 192 -8.46 -9.40 -2.45
CA THR A 192 -7.68 -8.16 -2.35
C THR A 192 -7.00 -7.86 -3.68
N LEU A 193 -7.08 -6.61 -4.14
CA LEU A 193 -6.17 -6.05 -5.12
C LEU A 193 -5.40 -4.90 -4.47
N ASP A 194 -4.11 -4.90 -4.70
CA ASP A 194 -3.22 -3.82 -4.32
C ASP A 194 -2.49 -3.36 -5.58
N GLU A 195 -2.35 -2.04 -5.71
CA GLU A 195 -1.68 -1.32 -6.77
C GLU A 195 -2.04 -1.72 -8.22
N VAL A 196 -2.20 -0.75 -9.11
CA VAL A 196 -2.27 -1.00 -10.56
C VAL A 196 -1.30 -0.05 -11.24
N ARG A 197 -0.31 -0.61 -11.95
CA ARG A 197 0.64 0.14 -12.79
C ARG A 197 0.32 -0.08 -14.24
N ILE A 198 0.22 1.02 -14.99
CA ILE A 198 0.06 1.03 -16.43
C ILE A 198 1.30 1.71 -17.00
N ILE A 199 2.01 1.00 -17.88
CA ILE A 199 3.32 1.40 -18.42
C ILE A 199 3.23 1.35 -19.94
N GLY A 200 3.63 2.43 -20.60
CA GLY A 200 3.53 2.61 -22.06
C GLY A 200 4.74 2.09 -22.83
N GLU A 201 5.31 0.98 -22.38
CA GLU A 201 6.43 0.29 -23.01
C GLU A 201 6.47 -1.20 -22.60
N ASP A 202 7.17 -2.01 -23.39
CA ASP A 202 7.48 -3.41 -23.09
C ASP A 202 8.67 -3.48 -22.12
N VAL A 203 8.40 -3.50 -20.82
CA VAL A 203 9.49 -3.57 -19.84
C VAL A 203 10.20 -4.93 -19.90
N ASN A 204 11.52 -4.94 -19.75
CA ASN A 204 12.29 -6.18 -19.81
C ASN A 204 11.99 -7.12 -18.60
N ASN A 205 12.40 -8.39 -18.71
CA ASN A 205 12.15 -9.39 -17.67
C ASN A 205 12.81 -9.06 -16.32
N SER A 206 13.91 -8.30 -16.32
CA SER A 206 14.55 -7.87 -15.07
C SER A 206 13.69 -6.83 -14.32
N THR A 207 12.97 -5.96 -15.04
CA THR A 207 11.99 -5.04 -14.45
C THR A 207 10.80 -5.79 -13.86
N LEU A 208 10.27 -6.80 -14.57
CA LEU A 208 9.18 -7.65 -14.05
C LEU A 208 9.62 -8.41 -12.78
N THR A 209 10.87 -8.89 -12.76
CA THR A 209 11.45 -9.54 -11.59
C THR A 209 11.66 -8.56 -10.43
N ALA A 210 12.10 -7.32 -10.72
CA ALA A 210 12.23 -6.28 -9.71
C ALA A 210 10.88 -5.94 -9.08
N TYR A 211 9.84 -5.74 -9.91
CA TYR A 211 8.47 -5.55 -9.43
C TYR A 211 7.99 -6.71 -8.55
N ALA A 212 8.25 -7.96 -8.95
CA ALA A 212 7.83 -9.09 -8.15
C ALA A 212 8.53 -9.18 -6.78
N ASN A 213 9.77 -8.73 -6.67
CA ASN A 213 10.53 -8.78 -5.41
C ASN A 213 10.23 -7.60 -4.49
N ASP A 214 9.96 -6.42 -5.05
CA ASP A 214 9.62 -5.21 -4.32
C ASP A 214 8.52 -4.45 -5.08
N PRO A 215 7.25 -4.88 -4.92
CA PRO A 215 6.13 -4.38 -5.72
C PRO A 215 5.83 -2.91 -5.52
N VAL A 216 6.25 -2.32 -4.40
CA VAL A 216 6.07 -0.89 -4.11
C VAL A 216 7.22 -0.05 -4.64
N GLN A 217 8.34 -0.68 -5.04
CA GLN A 217 9.53 0.00 -5.56
C GLN A 217 9.20 0.89 -6.75
N PRO A 218 9.65 2.15 -6.74
CA PRO A 218 9.65 2.98 -7.93
C PRO A 218 10.37 2.34 -9.11
N LEU A 219 9.74 2.38 -10.29
CA LEU A 219 10.34 1.94 -11.54
C LEU A 219 10.66 3.15 -12.41
N SER A 220 11.87 3.17 -12.97
CA SER A 220 12.29 4.18 -13.94
C SER A 220 11.82 3.78 -15.35
N VAL A 221 10.51 3.91 -15.58
CA VAL A 221 9.80 3.50 -16.81
C VAL A 221 8.85 4.61 -17.26
N ASN A 222 8.32 4.49 -18.47
CA ASN A 222 7.29 5.39 -18.99
C ASN A 222 5.89 5.05 -18.41
N HIS A 223 5.56 5.61 -17.25
CA HIS A 223 4.25 5.40 -16.61
C HIS A 223 3.14 6.11 -17.39
N LEU A 224 2.05 5.39 -17.67
CA LEU A 224 0.78 5.93 -18.17
C LEU A 224 -0.27 6.08 -17.05
N GLY A 225 0.01 5.54 -15.87
CA GLY A 225 -0.87 5.66 -14.71
C GLY A 225 -0.44 4.69 -13.61
N ARG A 226 -0.53 5.12 -12.35
CA ARG A 226 -0.33 4.26 -11.18
C ARG A 226 -1.39 4.55 -10.13
N MET A 227 -2.21 3.57 -9.81
CA MET A 227 -3.14 3.60 -8.68
C MET A 227 -2.50 2.84 -7.53
N MET A 228 -2.35 3.45 -6.35
CA MET A 228 -1.69 2.79 -5.21
C MET A 228 -2.66 2.28 -4.14
N PHE A 229 -3.89 2.80 -4.10
CA PHE A 229 -4.86 2.44 -3.06
C PHE A 229 -4.35 2.69 -1.63
N ASP A 230 -3.70 3.84 -1.43
CA ASP A 230 -3.06 4.22 -0.17
C ASP A 230 -3.88 5.19 0.69
N GLU A 231 -5.06 5.61 0.25
CA GLU A 231 -5.85 6.63 0.95
C GLU A 231 -6.48 6.12 2.25
N GLY A 232 -6.68 4.80 2.40
CA GLY A 232 -7.24 4.15 3.59
C GLY A 232 -8.69 4.53 3.94
N SER A 233 -9.30 5.44 3.18
CA SER A 233 -10.69 5.89 3.34
C SER A 233 -11.22 6.56 2.06
N GLY A 234 -12.54 6.73 1.96
CA GLY A 234 -13.18 7.43 0.86
C GLY A 234 -13.66 6.52 -0.29
N SER A 235 -14.11 7.16 -1.37
CA SER A 235 -14.70 6.51 -2.55
C SER A 235 -13.92 6.80 -3.84
N THR A 236 -12.72 7.37 -3.73
CA THR A 236 -11.83 7.71 -4.83
C THR A 236 -10.39 7.36 -4.45
N SER A 237 -9.56 7.05 -5.43
CA SER A 237 -8.11 6.89 -5.26
C SER A 237 -7.39 7.68 -6.34
N THR A 238 -6.27 8.30 -5.98
CA THR A 238 -5.47 9.13 -6.88
C THR A 238 -4.83 8.27 -7.96
N VAL A 239 -4.88 8.71 -9.21
CA VAL A 239 -4.07 8.12 -10.28
C VAL A 239 -2.81 8.98 -10.43
N TYR A 240 -1.66 8.42 -10.08
CA TYR A 240 -0.38 9.08 -10.28
C TYR A 240 0.09 8.93 -11.73
N TYR A 241 0.84 9.92 -12.24
CA TYR A 241 1.37 10.00 -13.62
C TYR A 241 0.31 10.11 -14.73
N ASP A 242 -0.96 10.28 -14.38
CA ASP A 242 -2.04 10.64 -15.29
C ASP A 242 -2.97 11.63 -14.58
N ASP A 243 -3.82 12.32 -15.35
CA ASP A 243 -4.79 13.25 -14.78
C ASP A 243 -6.04 12.49 -14.28
N GLY A 244 -6.39 12.70 -13.01
CA GLY A 244 -7.69 12.34 -12.45
C GLY A 244 -7.64 11.28 -11.34
N ASP A 245 -8.83 10.81 -10.98
CA ASP A 245 -9.04 9.86 -9.90
C ASP A 245 -9.73 8.59 -10.39
N ALA A 246 -9.43 7.47 -9.75
CA ALA A 246 -10.17 6.24 -9.87
C ALA A 246 -11.39 6.27 -8.94
N ASN A 247 -12.57 5.93 -9.45
CA ASN A 247 -13.78 5.79 -8.64
C ASN A 247 -13.84 4.39 -8.03
N LEU A 248 -14.10 4.34 -6.72
CA LEU A 248 -14.19 3.11 -5.95
C LEU A 248 -15.67 2.79 -5.68
N TYR A 249 -16.13 1.63 -6.13
CA TYR A 249 -17.53 1.20 -5.95
C TYR A 249 -17.59 -0.08 -5.14
N ARG A 250 -18.23 -0.01 -3.96
CA ARG A 250 -18.46 -1.15 -3.05
C ARG A 250 -17.20 -1.90 -2.62
N THR A 251 -16.02 -1.29 -2.77
CA THR A 251 -14.78 -1.80 -2.19
C THR A 251 -14.70 -1.44 -0.71
N SER A 252 -13.83 -2.12 0.02
CA SER A 252 -13.43 -1.74 1.38
C SER A 252 -11.92 -1.75 1.51
N TRP A 253 -11.37 -0.83 2.30
CA TRP A 253 -9.94 -0.78 2.58
C TRP A 253 -9.49 -1.96 3.44
N THR A 254 -8.31 -2.50 3.13
CA THR A 254 -7.66 -3.60 3.84
C THR A 254 -6.13 -3.40 3.83
N GLY A 255 -5.37 -4.30 4.45
CA GLY A 255 -3.91 -4.27 4.39
C GLY A 255 -3.36 -4.73 3.04
N GLY A 256 -2.40 -3.97 2.52
CA GLY A 256 -1.66 -4.21 1.29
C GLY A 256 -0.18 -4.54 1.53
N VAL A 257 0.65 -4.23 0.54
CA VAL A 257 2.11 -4.37 0.62
C VAL A 257 2.70 -3.21 1.41
N GLU A 258 3.38 -3.52 2.50
CA GLU A 258 4.11 -2.51 3.29
C GLU A 258 5.30 -1.92 2.52
N GLY A 259 5.52 -0.62 2.72
CA GLY A 259 6.69 0.08 2.19
C GLY A 259 8.00 -0.35 2.87
N PRO A 260 9.16 -0.07 2.26
CA PRO A 260 10.43 -0.27 2.93
C PRO A 260 10.60 0.68 4.12
N ASN A 261 11.39 0.25 5.10
CA ASN A 261 11.79 1.10 6.23
C ASN A 261 12.72 2.24 5.75
N LEU A 262 12.15 3.44 5.55
CA LEU A 262 12.87 4.62 5.12
C LEU A 262 13.74 5.20 6.23
N LYS A 263 14.98 5.60 5.90
CA LYS A 263 15.99 6.04 6.87
C LYS A 263 16.34 7.50 6.70
N ARG A 264 16.22 8.27 7.79
CA ARG A 264 16.73 9.64 7.84
C ARG A 264 18.24 9.68 7.56
N GLY A 265 18.66 10.59 6.68
CA GLY A 265 20.05 10.74 6.21
C GLY A 265 20.41 9.84 5.02
N VAL A 266 19.54 8.90 4.64
CA VAL A 266 19.68 8.05 3.44
C VAL A 266 18.57 8.39 2.46
N ASP A 267 17.31 8.32 2.90
CA ASP A 267 16.15 8.53 2.04
C ASP A 267 15.62 9.96 2.11
N TYR A 268 15.61 10.54 3.31
CA TYR A 268 15.12 11.88 3.55
C TYR A 268 15.90 12.61 4.65
N GLN A 269 15.72 13.92 4.74
CA GLN A 269 16.25 14.75 5.82
C GLN A 269 15.14 15.67 6.35
N LEU A 270 15.11 15.87 7.67
CA LEU A 270 14.13 16.73 8.34
C LEU A 270 14.79 18.03 8.77
N PHE A 271 14.09 19.15 8.59
CA PHE A 271 14.50 20.47 9.09
C PHE A 271 13.34 21.15 9.81
N GLY A 272 13.66 22.02 10.77
CA GLY A 272 12.71 22.94 11.39
C GLY A 272 12.81 24.34 10.77
N ASP A 273 11.84 25.19 11.13
CA ASP A 273 11.72 26.62 10.78
C ASP A 273 11.66 26.93 9.27
N PRO A 274 10.59 26.53 8.55
CA PRO A 274 9.46 25.70 8.99
C PRO A 274 9.77 24.19 8.93
N PHE A 275 8.89 23.36 9.48
CA PHE A 275 9.01 21.91 9.40
C PHE A 275 8.96 21.45 7.94
N THR A 276 10.09 20.91 7.47
CA THR A 276 10.26 20.47 6.09
C THR A 276 10.88 19.08 6.01
N VAL A 277 10.53 18.37 4.94
CA VAL A 277 11.12 17.09 4.54
C VAL A 277 11.86 17.32 3.23
N LYS A 278 13.12 16.90 3.18
CA LYS A 278 13.94 16.91 1.97
C LYS A 278 14.16 15.49 1.50
N VAL A 279 13.71 15.20 0.27
CA VAL A 279 14.05 13.95 -0.42
C VAL A 279 15.51 14.01 -0.87
N LEU A 280 16.27 12.95 -0.59
CA LEU A 280 17.69 12.86 -0.96
C LEU A 280 17.83 12.24 -2.34
N SER A 281 18.80 12.70 -3.13
CA SER A 281 19.06 12.12 -4.46
C SER A 281 19.73 10.74 -4.33
N GLY A 282 19.36 9.82 -5.21
CA GLY A 282 19.70 8.40 -5.14
C GLY A 282 18.88 7.62 -4.11
N SER A 283 17.88 8.23 -3.47
CA SER A 283 17.05 7.55 -2.47
C SER A 283 15.91 6.73 -3.08
N TYR A 284 15.29 5.88 -2.25
CA TYR A 284 14.03 5.23 -2.62
C TYR A 284 12.93 6.26 -2.96
N LEU A 285 12.85 7.36 -2.20
CA LEU A 285 11.81 8.37 -2.35
C LEU A 285 11.92 9.21 -3.64
N GLU A 286 13.09 9.30 -4.27
CA GLU A 286 13.29 10.10 -5.48
C GLU A 286 12.44 9.63 -6.67
N GLY A 287 12.15 8.31 -6.74
CA GLY A 287 11.29 7.75 -7.77
C GLY A 287 9.84 7.55 -7.36
N ALA A 288 9.50 7.71 -6.08
CA ALA A 288 8.15 7.44 -5.61
C ALA A 288 7.13 8.42 -6.23
N PRO A 289 5.89 8.01 -6.47
CA PRO A 289 4.86 8.92 -6.95
C PRO A 289 4.39 9.88 -5.86
N VAL A 290 4.44 9.45 -4.60
CA VAL A 290 3.98 10.19 -3.44
C VAL A 290 4.84 9.87 -2.22
N VAL A 291 4.93 10.82 -1.30
CA VAL A 291 5.50 10.65 0.03
C VAL A 291 4.44 11.02 1.04
N TRP A 292 4.17 10.11 1.98
CA TRP A 292 3.29 10.32 3.11
C TRP A 292 4.13 10.72 4.32
N VAL A 293 3.70 11.79 4.99
CA VAL A 293 4.37 12.30 6.20
C VAL A 293 3.33 12.53 7.27
N SER A 294 3.45 11.81 8.38
CA SER A 294 2.65 12.03 9.58
C SER A 294 3.53 12.42 10.76
N TRP A 295 3.02 13.27 11.64
CA TRP A 295 3.75 13.74 12.82
C TRP A 295 2.85 13.97 14.01
N GLY A 296 3.42 13.89 15.21
CA GLY A 296 2.73 14.21 16.46
C GLY A 296 1.71 13.16 16.94
N SER A 297 1.52 12.05 16.22
CA SER A 297 0.65 10.92 16.63
C SER A 297 1.31 9.94 17.60
N GLY A 298 2.59 10.13 17.94
CA GLY A 298 3.25 9.33 18.96
C GLY A 298 2.83 9.76 20.36
N LEU A 299 2.21 8.86 21.14
CA LEU A 299 2.42 8.88 22.58
C LEU A 299 3.94 9.02 22.80
N PRO A 300 4.42 9.94 23.65
CA PRO A 300 5.86 10.17 23.84
C PRO A 300 6.61 8.97 24.46
N LEU A 301 5.95 7.83 24.58
CA LEU A 301 6.45 6.59 25.17
C LEU A 301 6.13 5.44 24.21
N ASP A 302 7.11 4.57 23.99
CA ASP A 302 6.90 3.27 23.36
C ASP A 302 5.78 2.53 24.12
N ILE A 303 4.93 1.77 23.42
CA ILE A 303 3.92 0.91 24.06
C ILE A 303 4.57 -0.01 25.10
N MET A 304 5.81 -0.43 24.86
CA MET A 304 6.58 -1.24 25.81
C MET A 304 6.97 -0.45 27.07
N ASP A 305 7.26 0.85 26.96
CA ASP A 305 7.52 1.72 28.11
C ASP A 305 6.24 1.97 28.91
N ILE A 306 5.09 2.11 28.24
CA ILE A 306 3.78 2.24 28.89
C ILE A 306 3.44 0.97 29.68
N LEU A 307 3.65 -0.21 29.06
CA LEU A 307 3.44 -1.50 29.72
C LEU A 307 4.41 -1.71 30.89
N GLY A 308 5.69 -1.34 30.73
CA GLY A 308 6.69 -1.37 31.79
C GLY A 308 6.30 -0.49 32.97
N LEU A 309 5.82 0.74 32.70
CA LEU A 309 5.35 1.67 33.72
C LEU A 309 4.11 1.12 34.46
N LEU A 310 3.13 0.58 33.73
CA LEU A 310 1.94 -0.05 34.31
C LEU A 310 2.29 -1.25 35.20
N MET A 311 3.24 -2.08 34.78
CA MET A 311 3.73 -3.22 35.56
C MET A 311 4.46 -2.80 36.83
N ALA A 312 5.33 -1.79 36.75
CA ALA A 312 6.00 -1.23 37.93
C ALA A 312 4.99 -0.67 38.94
N LEU A 313 3.95 0.01 38.43
CA LEU A 313 2.86 0.56 39.24
C LEU A 313 2.06 -0.55 39.96
N LEU A 314 1.72 -1.62 39.24
CA LEU A 314 1.03 -2.79 39.76
C LEU A 314 1.84 -3.46 40.89
N LEU A 315 3.15 -3.55 40.73
CA LEU A 315 4.04 -4.07 41.76
C LEU A 315 4.04 -3.18 43.01
N VAL A 316 4.12 -1.85 42.85
CA VAL A 316 4.07 -0.91 43.99
C VAL A 316 2.75 -1.05 44.76
N VAL A 317 1.61 -1.19 44.08
CA VAL A 317 0.31 -1.42 44.72
C VAL A 317 0.27 -2.78 45.43
N ALA A 318 0.74 -3.85 44.77
CA ALA A 318 0.75 -5.20 45.34
C ALA A 318 1.65 -5.31 46.59
N PHE A 319 2.84 -4.71 46.55
CA PHE A 319 3.77 -4.69 47.69
C PHE A 319 3.30 -3.73 48.79
N GLY A 320 2.72 -2.59 48.44
CA GLY A 320 2.14 -1.65 49.41
C GLY A 320 1.04 -2.32 50.25
N ASN A 321 0.14 -3.07 49.61
CA ASN A 321 -0.92 -3.80 50.31
C ASN A 321 -0.36 -4.86 51.27
N LYS A 322 0.66 -5.63 50.84
CA LYS A 322 1.29 -6.64 51.72
C LYS A 322 2.02 -6.05 52.92
N ILE A 323 2.64 -4.90 52.77
CA ILE A 323 3.33 -4.23 53.89
C ILE A 323 2.29 -3.72 54.90
N MET A 324 1.14 -3.23 54.43
CA MET A 324 0.05 -2.77 55.31
C MET A 324 -0.67 -3.92 56.03
N GLU A 325 -0.80 -5.11 55.44
CA GLU A 325 -1.35 -6.29 56.13
C GLU A 325 -0.42 -6.82 57.24
N ALA A 326 0.87 -6.49 57.16
CA ALA A 326 1.88 -6.93 58.12
C ALA A 326 2.10 -5.96 59.29
N MET A 327 1.47 -4.77 59.27
CA MET A 327 1.56 -3.73 60.30
C MET A 327 0.27 -3.65 61.11
#